data_AF-A0A534E5R2-F1
#
_entry.id   AF-A0A534E5R2-F1
#
_cell.length_a   1.000
_cell.length_b   1.000
_cell.length_c   1.000
_cell.angle_alpha   90.00
_cell.angle_beta   90.00
_cell.angle_gamma   90.00
#
_symmetry.space_group_name_H-M   'P 1'
#
loop_
_entity.id
_entity.type
_entity.pdbx_description
1 polymer ?
#
loop_
_entity_poly.entity_id
_entity_poly.type
_entity_poly.pdbx_seq_one_letter_code
_entity_poly.pdbx_strand_id
1 'polypeptide(L)'
;MNLHEYQAKELFRRYGIPVPPGKVAASAEEAAAAARALGGSVWVVKAQVHAGGRGKAGGVKLARDVDALCAAAADLLGTHLVTAQTSPEGLPVSRVYVESGSDIAREMYLSLTLNRERGRIALIASASGGMEIEEVAHQTPERILSVNIHPAAGLEPYQARELAFGLGLSSAQVTQFQSLAAALYRLYTDKDLSLVEVNPLIVTASGALLALDAKVNVDANALFRQGDLAALRDPSQEDPMERRASELDLNYVSLDGDIACMVNGAGLAMATMDLIKLHKGRPANFLDVGG
;
A
#
# COMPACT_ATOMS: atom_id res chain seq x y z
N MET A 1 -10.87 -1.62 -0.09
CA MET A 1 -10.64 -0.63 0.99
C MET A 1 -9.15 -0.60 1.30
N ASN A 2 -8.53 0.59 1.34
CA ASN A 2 -7.10 0.73 1.63
C ASN A 2 -6.87 0.92 3.14
N LEU A 3 -5.71 0.49 3.61
CA LEU A 3 -5.23 0.77 4.96
C LEU A 3 -4.06 1.76 4.93
N HIS A 4 -3.93 2.57 5.98
CA HIS A 4 -2.73 3.37 6.22
C HIS A 4 -1.52 2.47 6.55
N GLU A 5 -0.31 2.96 6.29
CA GLU A 5 0.93 2.22 6.58
C GLU A 5 1.01 1.80 8.05
N TYR A 6 0.64 2.67 9.00
CA TYR A 6 0.68 2.33 10.43
C TYR A 6 -0.28 1.18 10.79
N GLN A 7 -1.44 1.10 10.11
CA GLN A 7 -2.42 0.03 10.30
C GLN A 7 -1.93 -1.28 9.67
N ALA A 8 -1.37 -1.20 8.45
CA ALA A 8 -0.76 -2.33 7.77
C ALA A 8 0.42 -2.91 8.59
N LYS A 9 1.27 -2.06 9.16
CA LYS A 9 2.38 -2.47 10.03
C LYS A 9 1.91 -3.11 11.33
N GLU A 10 0.80 -2.65 11.89
CA GLU A 10 0.21 -3.30 13.06
C GLU A 10 -0.31 -4.71 12.72
N LEU A 11 -0.94 -4.90 11.55
CA LEU A 11 -1.28 -6.24 11.05
C LEU A 11 -0.03 -7.10 10.85
N PHE A 12 1.03 -6.54 10.27
CA PHE A 12 2.29 -7.24 10.05
C PHE A 12 2.87 -7.77 11.37
N ARG A 13 2.93 -6.93 12.42
CA ARG A 13 3.38 -7.35 13.76
C ARG A 13 2.57 -8.52 14.31
N ARG A 14 1.23 -8.45 14.21
CA ARG A 14 0.34 -9.54 14.68
C ARG A 14 0.58 -10.86 13.96
N TYR A 15 1.03 -10.80 12.71
CA TYR A 15 1.36 -11.98 11.90
C TYR A 15 2.83 -12.41 12.02
N GLY A 16 3.65 -11.71 12.82
CA GLY A 16 5.08 -12.00 13.00
C GLY A 16 5.96 -11.50 11.85
N ILE A 17 5.46 -10.60 11.00
CA ILE A 17 6.24 -9.96 9.95
C ILE A 17 7.02 -8.80 10.57
N PRO A 18 8.36 -8.78 10.46
CA PRO A 18 9.18 -7.81 11.14
C PRO A 18 9.09 -6.45 10.45
N VAL A 19 8.77 -5.42 11.22
CA VAL A 19 8.68 -4.01 10.80
C VAL A 19 9.49 -3.18 11.80
N PRO A 20 10.03 -2.02 11.41
CA PRO A 20 10.70 -1.16 12.38
C PRO A 20 9.70 -0.64 13.44
N PRO A 21 10.17 -0.40 14.68
CA PRO A 21 9.35 0.21 15.73
C PRO A 21 8.86 1.59 15.30
N GLY A 22 7.58 1.87 15.48
CA GLY A 22 7.02 3.18 15.19
C GLY A 22 5.68 3.43 15.84
N LYS A 23 5.29 4.69 15.88
CA LYS A 23 4.07 5.18 16.54
C LYS A 23 3.41 6.26 15.68
N VAL A 24 2.09 6.30 15.72
CA VAL A 24 1.30 7.34 15.06
C VAL A 24 1.27 8.60 15.92
N ALA A 25 1.24 9.77 15.28
CA ALA A 25 1.09 11.07 15.92
C ALA A 25 0.16 11.97 15.08
N ALA A 26 -0.67 12.75 15.77
CA ALA A 26 -1.58 13.74 15.19
C ALA A 26 -1.16 15.19 15.51
N SER A 27 -0.09 15.39 16.29
CA SER A 27 0.50 16.69 16.56
C SER A 27 2.03 16.61 16.67
N ALA A 28 2.71 17.75 16.65
CA ALA A 28 4.16 17.81 16.87
C ALA A 28 4.55 17.31 18.28
N GLU A 29 3.72 17.59 19.29
CA GLU A 29 3.91 17.11 20.66
C GLU A 29 3.79 15.59 20.75
N GLU A 30 2.77 15.00 20.09
CA GLU A 30 2.64 13.55 20.00
C GLU A 30 3.81 12.93 19.25
N ALA A 31 4.31 13.57 18.20
CA ALA A 31 5.48 13.12 17.45
C ALA A 31 6.75 13.13 18.33
N ALA A 32 6.94 14.19 19.14
CA ALA A 32 8.02 14.26 20.11
C ALA A 32 7.91 13.16 21.18
N ALA A 33 6.71 12.90 21.69
CA ALA A 33 6.46 11.83 22.65
C ALA A 33 6.73 10.45 22.04
N ALA A 34 6.34 10.24 20.78
CA ALA A 34 6.64 9.05 20.01
C ALA A 34 8.16 8.83 19.88
N ALA A 35 8.91 9.85 19.46
CA ALA A 35 10.36 9.79 19.33
C ALA A 35 11.06 9.42 20.65
N ARG A 36 10.67 10.07 21.76
CA ARG A 36 11.21 9.77 23.10
C ARG A 36 10.93 8.34 23.53
N ALA A 37 9.73 7.83 23.24
CA ALA A 37 9.35 6.47 23.59
C ALA A 37 10.03 5.40 22.73
N LEU A 38 10.34 5.71 21.47
CA LEU A 38 11.12 4.85 20.58
C LEU A 38 12.61 4.86 20.94
N GLY A 39 13.11 5.98 21.46
CA GLY A 39 14.54 6.19 21.69
C GLY A 39 15.31 6.25 20.38
N GLY A 40 16.64 6.20 20.48
CA GLY A 40 17.55 6.31 19.34
C GLY A 40 17.94 7.75 19.02
N SER A 41 18.56 7.94 17.85
CA SER A 41 19.10 9.22 17.38
C SER A 41 18.68 9.57 15.94
N VAL A 42 17.93 8.67 15.29
CA VAL A 42 17.45 8.86 13.92
C VAL A 42 16.04 8.32 13.83
N TRP A 43 15.15 9.14 13.29
CA TRP A 43 13.75 8.81 13.08
C TRP A 43 13.32 9.21 11.67
N VAL A 44 12.27 8.56 11.18
CA VAL A 44 11.60 8.89 9.93
C VAL A 44 10.17 9.29 10.24
N VAL A 45 9.75 10.46 9.75
CA VAL A 45 8.37 10.95 9.83
C VAL A 45 7.71 10.71 8.47
N LYS A 46 6.65 9.91 8.45
CA LYS A 46 5.93 9.51 7.22
C LYS A 46 4.49 9.99 7.24
N ALA A 47 4.11 10.80 6.27
CA ALA A 47 2.71 11.17 6.05
C ALA A 47 1.85 9.92 5.85
N GLN A 48 0.72 9.85 6.55
CA GLN A 48 -0.24 8.76 6.44
C GLN A 48 -1.35 9.16 5.48
N VAL A 49 -1.23 8.69 4.24
CA VAL A 49 -2.24 8.86 3.18
C VAL A 49 -2.39 7.55 2.41
N HIS A 50 -3.56 7.32 1.80
CA HIS A 50 -3.84 6.12 1.00
C HIS A 50 -3.27 6.20 -0.43
N ALA A 51 -2.00 6.60 -0.57
CA ALA A 51 -1.30 6.68 -1.84
C ALA A 51 0.18 6.27 -1.72
N GLY A 52 0.71 5.66 -2.78
CA GLY A 52 2.13 5.39 -2.96
C GLY A 52 2.92 6.65 -3.37
N GLY A 53 4.23 6.52 -3.57
CA GLY A 53 5.09 7.61 -4.04
C GLY A 53 5.34 8.76 -3.04
N ARG A 54 4.96 8.59 -1.76
CA ARG A 54 5.05 9.61 -0.71
C ARG A 54 6.45 10.20 -0.55
N GLY A 55 7.50 9.36 -0.67
CA GLY A 55 8.88 9.82 -0.57
C GLY A 55 9.27 10.84 -1.64
N LYS A 56 8.89 10.59 -2.90
CA LYS A 56 9.11 11.51 -4.02
C LYS A 56 8.31 12.82 -3.87
N ALA A 57 7.17 12.76 -3.20
CA ALA A 57 6.30 13.90 -2.90
C ALA A 57 6.70 14.68 -1.62
N GLY A 58 7.80 14.33 -0.95
CA GLY A 58 8.24 15.00 0.29
C GLY A 58 7.45 14.59 1.55
N GLY A 59 6.61 13.56 1.44
CA GLY A 59 5.83 12.98 2.55
C GLY A 59 6.62 12.05 3.47
N VAL A 60 7.92 11.85 3.22
CA VAL A 60 8.81 11.05 4.06
C VAL A 60 10.03 11.90 4.41
N LYS A 61 10.23 12.19 5.71
CA LYS A 61 11.28 13.09 6.19
C LYS A 61 12.15 12.41 7.25
N LEU A 62 13.47 12.49 7.10
CA LEU A 62 14.44 12.00 8.08
C LEU A 62 14.73 13.09 9.12
N ALA A 63 14.73 12.72 10.40
CA ALA A 63 15.07 13.59 11.52
C ALA A 63 16.16 12.96 12.39
N ARG A 64 17.14 13.77 12.83
CA ARG A 64 18.30 13.33 13.64
C ARG A 64 18.26 13.85 15.09
N ASP A 65 17.22 14.60 15.42
CA ASP A 65 16.93 15.11 16.76
C ASP A 65 15.42 15.37 16.86
N VAL A 66 14.95 15.64 18.09
CA VAL A 66 13.52 15.82 18.38
C VAL A 66 12.98 17.11 17.76
N ASP A 67 13.79 18.16 17.65
CA ASP A 67 13.34 19.45 17.10
C ASP A 67 13.11 19.36 15.59
N ALA A 68 14.04 18.75 14.86
CA ALA A 68 13.90 18.44 13.44
C ALA A 68 12.71 17.49 13.18
N LEU A 69 12.44 16.56 14.09
CA LEU A 69 11.29 15.66 14.01
C LEU A 69 9.97 16.42 14.19
N CYS A 70 9.89 17.32 15.17
CA CYS A 70 8.73 18.18 15.39
C CYS A 70 8.47 19.08 14.18
N ALA A 71 9.51 19.68 13.62
CA ALA A 71 9.42 20.49 12.41
C ALA A 71 8.91 19.66 11.22
N ALA A 72 9.48 18.46 11.01
CA ALA A 72 9.04 17.56 9.96
C ALA A 72 7.57 17.13 10.11
N ALA A 73 7.10 16.90 11.34
CA ALA A 73 5.70 16.58 11.62
C ALA A 73 4.78 17.78 11.37
N ALA A 74 5.15 18.97 11.83
CA ALA A 74 4.39 20.21 11.65
C ALA A 74 4.26 20.60 10.17
N ASP A 75 5.31 20.38 9.37
CA ASP A 75 5.29 20.63 7.94
C ASP A 75 4.32 19.71 7.16
N LEU A 76 4.01 18.53 7.72
CA LEU A 76 3.17 17.53 7.06
C LEU A 76 1.73 17.58 7.55
N LEU A 77 1.51 17.69 8.86
CA LEU A 77 0.19 17.63 9.48
C LEU A 77 -0.69 18.81 9.03
N GLY A 78 -1.94 18.52 8.65
CA GLY A 78 -2.90 19.51 8.17
C GLY A 78 -2.69 19.96 6.72
N THR A 79 -1.68 19.43 6.02
CA THR A 79 -1.45 19.68 4.59
C THR A 79 -2.15 18.63 3.72
N HIS A 80 -2.11 18.84 2.39
CA HIS A 80 -2.51 17.83 1.41
C HIS A 80 -1.26 17.32 0.69
N LEU A 81 -1.12 16.00 0.58
CA LEU A 81 0.00 15.38 -0.12
C LEU A 81 -0.46 14.94 -1.52
N VAL A 82 0.13 15.56 -2.54
CA VAL A 82 -0.05 15.18 -3.94
C VAL A 82 1.04 14.20 -4.33
N THR A 83 0.66 13.02 -4.84
CA THR A 83 1.60 12.03 -5.40
C THR A 83 1.20 11.69 -6.82
N ALA A 84 2.01 10.89 -7.51
CA ALA A 84 1.65 10.37 -8.83
C ALA A 84 0.40 9.47 -8.82
N GLN A 85 -0.06 9.04 -7.64
CA GLN A 85 -1.22 8.16 -7.45
C GLN A 85 -2.44 8.92 -6.87
N THR A 86 -2.39 10.24 -6.71
CA THR A 86 -3.52 11.05 -6.20
C THR A 86 -4.10 11.95 -7.29
N SER A 87 -5.29 12.50 -7.05
CA SER A 87 -5.80 13.63 -7.82
C SER A 87 -4.94 14.90 -7.58
N PRO A 88 -5.09 15.96 -8.39
CA PRO A 88 -4.36 17.22 -8.23
C PRO A 88 -4.55 17.90 -6.87
N GLU A 89 -5.68 17.66 -6.20
CA GLU A 89 -5.99 18.18 -4.86
C GLU A 89 -5.18 17.47 -3.76
N GLY A 90 -4.67 16.27 -4.04
CA GLY A 90 -3.94 15.45 -3.08
C GLY A 90 -4.83 14.86 -1.99
N LEU A 91 -4.21 14.13 -1.06
CA LEU A 91 -4.90 13.53 0.09
C LEU A 91 -4.55 14.24 1.39
N PRO A 92 -5.51 14.42 2.31
CA PRO A 92 -5.27 15.14 3.55
C PRO A 92 -4.35 14.34 4.48
N VAL A 93 -3.35 15.00 5.05
CA VAL A 93 -2.42 14.42 6.02
C VAL A 93 -2.90 14.75 7.43
N SER A 94 -3.78 13.92 7.98
CA SER A 94 -4.30 14.07 9.36
C SER A 94 -3.39 13.45 10.42
N ARG A 95 -2.49 12.54 10.02
CA ARG A 95 -1.60 11.79 10.89
C ARG A 95 -0.24 11.60 10.22
N VAL A 96 0.79 11.50 11.05
CA VAL A 96 2.12 11.03 10.64
C VAL A 96 2.49 9.77 11.41
N TYR A 97 3.34 8.94 10.82
CA TYR A 97 3.93 7.79 11.47
C TYR A 97 5.41 8.07 11.72
N VAL A 98 5.78 8.08 13.01
CA VAL A 98 7.15 8.26 13.48
C VAL A 98 7.76 6.88 13.68
N GLU A 99 8.84 6.59 12.97
CA GLU A 99 9.49 5.29 12.94
C GLU A 99 10.98 5.40 13.24
N SER A 100 11.58 4.40 13.89
CA SER A 100 13.03 4.31 14.09
C SER A 100 13.77 4.19 12.75
N GLY A 101 14.88 4.90 12.62
CA GLY A 101 15.78 4.75 11.47
C GLY A 101 16.28 3.30 11.31
N SER A 102 16.44 2.86 10.07
CA SER A 102 16.96 1.53 9.73
C SER A 102 18.26 1.68 8.91
N ASP A 103 19.28 0.88 9.23
CA ASP A 103 20.53 0.83 8.46
C ASP A 103 20.33 -0.05 7.23
N ILE A 104 19.96 0.56 6.10
CA ILE A 104 19.60 -0.14 4.87
C ILE A 104 20.86 -0.55 4.11
N ALA A 105 21.07 -1.85 3.90
CA ALA A 105 22.11 -2.38 3.02
C ALA A 105 21.60 -2.67 1.61
N ARG A 106 20.33 -3.06 1.48
CA ARG A 106 19.69 -3.35 0.19
C ARG A 106 18.19 -3.17 0.29
N GLU A 107 17.57 -2.71 -0.81
CA GLU A 107 16.13 -2.60 -0.96
C GLU A 107 15.63 -3.60 -2.01
N MET A 108 14.48 -4.21 -1.74
CA MET A 108 13.81 -5.17 -2.62
C MET A 108 12.31 -4.89 -2.62
N TYR A 109 11.62 -5.47 -3.58
CA TYR A 109 10.17 -5.44 -3.70
C TYR A 109 9.59 -6.81 -3.39
N LEU A 110 8.46 -6.86 -2.68
CA LEU A 110 7.68 -8.08 -2.46
C LEU A 110 6.18 -7.76 -2.43
N SER A 111 5.37 -8.53 -3.14
CA SER A 111 3.91 -8.39 -3.06
C SER A 111 3.15 -9.69 -3.28
N LEU A 112 1.90 -9.71 -2.81
CA LEU A 112 0.89 -10.72 -3.07
C LEU A 112 -0.32 -10.05 -3.70
N THR A 113 -0.77 -10.59 -4.84
CA THR A 113 -1.97 -10.11 -5.54
C THR A 113 -2.61 -11.25 -6.34
N LEU A 114 -3.85 -11.07 -6.80
CA LEU A 114 -4.53 -12.04 -7.65
C LEU A 114 -4.02 -11.95 -9.09
N ASN A 115 -3.34 -13.00 -9.56
CA ASN A 115 -3.13 -13.22 -10.98
C ASN A 115 -4.45 -13.68 -11.62
N ARG A 116 -5.15 -12.74 -12.25
CA ARG A 116 -6.47 -12.96 -12.85
C ARG A 116 -6.43 -13.92 -14.04
N GLU A 117 -5.35 -13.92 -14.83
CA GLU A 117 -5.18 -14.83 -15.97
C GLU A 117 -5.11 -16.29 -15.52
N ARG A 118 -4.44 -16.54 -14.40
CA ARG A 118 -4.27 -17.89 -13.85
C ARG A 118 -5.33 -18.26 -12.81
N GLY A 119 -6.13 -17.30 -12.36
CA GLY A 119 -7.08 -17.47 -11.25
C GLY A 119 -6.38 -17.90 -9.95
N ARG A 120 -5.20 -17.36 -9.66
CA ARG A 120 -4.35 -17.76 -8.52
C ARG A 120 -3.73 -16.56 -7.84
N ILE A 121 -3.46 -16.67 -6.56
CA ILE A 121 -2.63 -15.69 -5.84
C ILE A 121 -1.20 -15.82 -6.38
N ALA A 122 -0.59 -14.71 -6.75
CA ALA A 122 0.81 -14.63 -7.16
C ALA A 122 1.62 -13.92 -6.08
N LEU A 123 2.75 -14.53 -5.71
CA LEU A 123 3.80 -13.88 -4.93
C LEU A 123 4.83 -13.33 -5.92
N ILE A 124 5.03 -12.03 -5.91
CA ILE A 124 5.88 -11.29 -6.85
C ILE A 124 7.03 -10.66 -6.06
N ALA A 125 8.25 -10.78 -6.57
CA ALA A 125 9.43 -10.20 -5.94
C ALA A 125 10.36 -9.58 -6.98
N SER A 126 11.11 -8.55 -6.57
CA SER A 126 12.17 -7.97 -7.40
C SER A 126 13.34 -7.47 -6.58
N ALA A 127 14.54 -7.54 -7.15
CA ALA A 127 15.72 -6.88 -6.60
C ALA A 127 15.66 -5.34 -6.72
N SER A 128 14.70 -4.81 -7.48
CA SER A 128 14.47 -3.38 -7.69
C SER A 128 13.45 -2.82 -6.69
N GLY A 129 13.82 -2.73 -5.41
CA GLY A 129 13.00 -2.07 -4.38
C GLY A 129 13.10 -0.54 -4.41
N GLY A 130 12.17 0.13 -3.74
CA GLY A 130 12.16 1.60 -3.60
C GLY A 130 11.68 2.37 -4.83
N MET A 131 11.20 1.66 -5.86
CA MET A 131 10.68 2.23 -7.12
C MET A 131 9.26 1.68 -7.40
N GLU A 132 8.55 2.31 -8.33
CA GLU A 132 7.23 1.82 -8.77
C GLU A 132 7.42 0.53 -9.56
N ILE A 133 6.71 -0.54 -9.18
CA ILE A 133 6.94 -1.87 -9.74
C ILE A 133 6.46 -1.97 -11.20
N GLU A 134 5.46 -1.17 -11.56
CA GLU A 134 4.92 -1.06 -12.91
C GLU A 134 5.99 -0.53 -13.89
N GLU A 135 6.84 0.39 -13.43
CA GLU A 135 7.95 0.90 -14.23
C GLU A 135 9.00 -0.19 -14.44
N VAL A 136 9.32 -0.96 -13.40
CA VAL A 136 10.24 -2.12 -13.50
C VAL A 136 9.69 -3.18 -14.43
N ALA A 137 8.38 -3.48 -14.35
CA ALA A 137 7.73 -4.46 -15.21
C ALA A 137 7.72 -4.03 -16.69
N HIS A 138 7.63 -2.74 -16.98
CA HIS A 138 7.69 -2.21 -18.33
C HIS A 138 9.11 -2.13 -18.89
N GLN A 139 10.07 -1.65 -18.10
CA GLN A 139 11.43 -1.37 -18.57
C GLN A 139 12.38 -2.58 -18.46
N THR A 140 12.25 -3.36 -17.40
CA THR A 140 13.12 -4.50 -17.06
C THR A 140 12.29 -5.69 -16.55
N PRO A 141 11.39 -6.26 -17.36
CA PRO A 141 10.48 -7.33 -16.94
C PRO A 141 11.22 -8.57 -16.40
N GLU A 142 12.44 -8.82 -16.85
CA GLU A 142 13.29 -9.93 -16.38
C GLU A 142 13.69 -9.82 -14.90
N ARG A 143 13.55 -8.64 -14.30
CA ARG A 143 13.79 -8.42 -12.86
C ARG A 143 12.57 -8.74 -12.00
N ILE A 144 11.44 -9.09 -12.60
CA ILE A 144 10.23 -9.50 -11.90
C ILE A 144 10.22 -11.01 -11.78
N LEU A 145 10.36 -11.49 -10.55
CA LEU A 145 10.24 -12.90 -10.21
C LEU A 145 8.83 -13.15 -9.69
N SER A 146 8.19 -14.24 -10.09
CA SER A 146 6.87 -14.56 -9.58
C SER A 146 6.62 -16.06 -9.50
N VAL A 147 5.83 -16.45 -8.51
CA VAL A 147 5.30 -17.81 -8.34
C VAL A 147 3.80 -17.74 -8.16
N ASN A 148 3.07 -18.66 -8.79
CA ASN A 148 1.62 -18.76 -8.67
C ASN A 148 1.26 -19.86 -7.68
N ILE A 149 0.43 -19.54 -6.70
CA ILE A 149 0.12 -20.39 -5.56
C ILE A 149 -1.13 -21.21 -5.89
N HIS A 150 -1.04 -22.53 -5.75
CA HIS A 150 -2.19 -23.40 -5.97
C HIS A 150 -3.13 -23.29 -4.75
N PRO A 151 -4.44 -23.03 -4.93
CA PRO A 151 -5.34 -22.75 -3.81
C PRO A 151 -5.47 -23.93 -2.83
N ALA A 152 -5.39 -25.17 -3.32
CA ALA A 152 -5.46 -26.35 -2.46
C ALA A 152 -4.17 -26.66 -1.69
N ALA A 153 -3.01 -26.22 -2.20
CA ALA A 153 -1.72 -26.50 -1.56
C ALA A 153 -1.29 -25.36 -0.62
N GLY A 154 -1.67 -24.12 -0.96
CA GLY A 154 -1.12 -22.94 -0.31
C GLY A 154 0.30 -22.64 -0.78
N LEU A 155 0.93 -21.64 -0.16
CA LEU A 155 2.31 -21.26 -0.48
C LEU A 155 3.28 -22.33 0.04
N GLU A 156 3.94 -23.01 -0.88
CA GLU A 156 4.89 -24.06 -0.52
C GLU A 156 6.30 -23.50 -0.25
N PRO A 157 7.07 -24.07 0.70
CA PRO A 157 8.40 -23.56 1.05
C PRO A 157 9.38 -23.49 -0.12
N TYR A 158 9.25 -24.36 -1.12
CA TYR A 158 10.13 -24.34 -2.30
C TYR A 158 9.90 -23.11 -3.18
N GLN A 159 8.66 -22.62 -3.29
CA GLN A 159 8.32 -21.44 -4.07
C GLN A 159 8.95 -20.18 -3.46
N ALA A 160 8.91 -20.07 -2.13
CA ALA A 160 9.59 -18.98 -1.43
C ALA A 160 11.12 -19.05 -1.59
N ARG A 161 11.72 -20.25 -1.60
CA ARG A 161 13.17 -20.42 -1.86
C ARG A 161 13.55 -20.03 -3.28
N GLU A 162 12.74 -20.40 -4.26
CA GLU A 162 12.96 -20.03 -5.67
C GLU A 162 13.09 -18.52 -5.83
N LEU A 163 12.15 -17.75 -5.26
CA LEU A 163 12.23 -16.29 -5.25
C LEU A 163 13.44 -15.78 -4.46
N ALA A 164 13.70 -16.33 -3.27
CA ALA A 164 14.83 -15.90 -2.44
C ALA A 164 16.19 -16.09 -3.13
N PHE A 165 16.38 -17.20 -3.86
CA PHE A 165 17.58 -17.43 -4.65
C PHE A 165 17.65 -16.52 -5.87
N GLY A 166 16.53 -16.28 -6.56
CA GLY A 166 16.47 -15.31 -7.66
C GLY A 166 16.77 -13.87 -7.20
N LEU A 167 16.42 -13.53 -5.96
CA LEU A 167 16.82 -12.27 -5.32
C LEU A 167 18.29 -12.26 -4.88
N GLY A 168 19.00 -13.39 -4.89
CA GLY A 168 20.38 -13.47 -4.42
C GLY A 168 20.53 -13.30 -2.90
N LEU A 169 19.57 -13.82 -2.12
CA LEU A 169 19.65 -13.82 -0.66
C LEU A 169 20.63 -14.88 -0.13
N SER A 170 21.32 -14.57 0.96
CA SER A 170 22.17 -15.54 1.68
C SER A 170 21.33 -16.63 2.37
N SER A 171 21.94 -17.75 2.77
CA SER A 171 21.22 -18.87 3.39
C SER A 171 20.41 -18.48 4.65
N ALA A 172 20.94 -17.58 5.47
CA ALA A 172 20.20 -17.07 6.64
C ALA A 172 19.00 -16.21 6.22
N GLN A 173 19.18 -15.36 5.21
CA GLN A 173 18.11 -14.52 4.65
C GLN A 173 17.05 -15.33 3.91
N VAL A 174 17.42 -16.42 3.24
CA VAL A 174 16.46 -17.35 2.61
C VAL A 174 15.49 -17.89 3.67
N THR A 175 16.00 -18.31 4.83
CA THR A 175 15.16 -18.80 5.94
C THR A 175 14.23 -17.72 6.48
N GLN A 176 14.72 -16.49 6.63
CA GLN A 176 13.89 -15.35 7.02
C GLN A 176 12.83 -15.03 5.97
N PHE A 177 13.21 -15.01 4.69
CA PHE A 177 12.31 -14.74 3.57
C PHE A 177 11.19 -15.77 3.47
N GLN A 178 11.49 -17.06 3.64
CA GLN A 178 10.48 -18.11 3.68
C GLN A 178 9.45 -17.86 4.79
N SER A 179 9.91 -17.52 6.00
CA SER A 179 9.03 -17.24 7.13
C SER A 179 8.17 -16.00 6.88
N LEU A 180 8.77 -14.94 6.32
CA LEU A 180 8.10 -13.69 5.98
C LEU A 180 7.06 -13.90 4.86
N ALA A 181 7.39 -14.62 3.79
CA ALA A 181 6.49 -14.92 2.68
C ALA A 181 5.30 -15.77 3.13
N ALA A 182 5.54 -16.79 3.98
CA ALA A 182 4.48 -17.59 4.58
C ALA A 182 3.55 -16.76 5.47
N ALA A 183 4.10 -15.85 6.29
CA ALA A 183 3.32 -14.97 7.13
C ALA A 183 2.49 -13.96 6.32
N LEU A 184 3.05 -13.38 5.26
CA LEU A 184 2.32 -12.50 4.33
C LEU A 184 1.22 -13.25 3.60
N TYR A 185 1.47 -14.49 3.15
CA TYR A 185 0.46 -15.31 2.49
C TYR A 185 -0.71 -15.63 3.43
N ARG A 186 -0.41 -16.02 4.67
CA ARG A 186 -1.43 -16.24 5.71
C ARG A 186 -2.21 -14.96 5.99
N LEU A 187 -1.55 -13.81 6.11
CA LEU A 187 -2.22 -12.51 6.25
C LEU A 187 -3.16 -12.22 5.08
N TYR A 188 -2.69 -12.43 3.85
CA TYR A 188 -3.47 -12.23 2.63
C TYR A 188 -4.76 -13.06 2.62
N THR A 189 -4.66 -14.34 2.97
CA THR A 189 -5.81 -15.27 2.95
C THR A 189 -6.74 -15.08 4.14
N ASP A 190 -6.23 -14.88 5.35
CA ASP A 190 -7.04 -14.75 6.56
C ASP A 190 -7.88 -13.46 6.58
N LYS A 191 -7.36 -12.41 5.94
CA LYS A 191 -7.92 -11.05 5.97
C LYS A 191 -8.59 -10.63 4.67
N ASP A 192 -8.79 -11.58 3.74
CA ASP A 192 -9.42 -11.34 2.43
C ASP A 192 -8.80 -10.12 1.71
N LEU A 193 -7.47 -10.09 1.66
CA LEU A 193 -6.75 -8.97 1.05
C LEU A 193 -6.75 -9.13 -0.46
N SER A 194 -6.87 -8.03 -1.18
CA SER A 194 -6.71 -7.98 -2.64
C SER A 194 -5.26 -7.69 -3.02
N LEU A 195 -4.54 -6.93 -2.18
CA LEU A 195 -3.12 -6.61 -2.33
C LEU A 195 -2.44 -6.58 -0.97
N VAL A 196 -1.25 -7.18 -0.90
CA VAL A 196 -0.26 -6.88 0.14
C VAL A 196 1.04 -6.56 -0.57
N GLU A 197 1.61 -5.39 -0.32
CA GLU A 197 2.85 -4.93 -0.93
C GLU A 197 3.80 -4.41 0.15
N VAL A 198 5.05 -4.83 0.04
CA VAL A 198 6.18 -4.43 0.88
C VAL A 198 7.21 -3.78 -0.03
N ASN A 199 7.24 -2.45 -0.06
CA ASN A 199 8.12 -1.71 -0.95
C ASN A 199 8.70 -0.44 -0.27
N PRO A 200 9.91 -0.51 0.30
CA PRO A 200 10.86 -1.61 0.17
C PRO A 200 10.74 -2.67 1.29
N LEU A 201 11.01 -3.93 0.91
CA LEU A 201 11.52 -4.96 1.80
C LEU A 201 13.04 -4.78 1.88
N ILE A 202 13.58 -4.43 3.05
CA ILE A 202 15.00 -4.12 3.19
C ILE A 202 15.79 -5.29 3.76
N VAL A 203 17.07 -5.35 3.39
CA VAL A 203 18.12 -6.05 4.14
C VAL A 203 18.83 -5.00 4.98
N THR A 204 18.92 -5.18 6.29
CA THR A 204 19.69 -4.30 7.17
C THR A 204 21.19 -4.54 7.02
N ALA A 205 22.03 -3.61 7.51
CA ALA A 205 23.48 -3.82 7.60
C ALA A 205 23.85 -5.05 8.44
N SER A 206 23.00 -5.46 9.40
CA SER A 206 23.15 -6.71 10.17
C SER A 206 22.66 -7.97 9.43
N GLY A 207 22.13 -7.82 8.22
CA GLY A 207 21.68 -8.91 7.35
C GLY A 207 20.23 -9.37 7.58
N ALA A 208 19.46 -8.68 8.43
CA ALA A 208 18.07 -9.02 8.72
C ALA A 208 17.10 -8.45 7.68
N LEU A 209 15.99 -9.16 7.42
CA LEU A 209 14.90 -8.67 6.57
C LEU A 209 13.86 -7.89 7.38
N LEU A 210 13.51 -6.69 6.91
CA LEU A 210 12.46 -5.85 7.52
C LEU A 210 11.53 -5.28 6.44
N ALA A 211 10.22 -5.30 6.70
CA ALA A 211 9.24 -4.58 5.89
C ALA A 211 9.26 -3.08 6.25
N LEU A 212 10.01 -2.29 5.48
CA LEU A 212 10.21 -0.86 5.75
C LEU A 212 8.99 -0.02 5.37
N ASP A 213 8.24 -0.43 4.36
CA ASP A 213 6.94 0.14 4.01
C ASP A 213 5.92 -0.98 3.77
N ALA A 214 4.65 -0.67 3.95
CA ALA A 214 3.55 -1.61 3.82
C ALA A 214 2.33 -0.94 3.19
N LYS A 215 1.84 -1.51 2.10
CA LYS A 215 0.56 -1.16 1.46
C LYS A 215 -0.34 -2.38 1.47
N VAL A 216 -1.54 -2.22 2.02
CA VAL A 216 -2.53 -3.30 2.14
C VAL A 216 -3.88 -2.81 1.64
N ASN A 217 -4.44 -3.56 0.69
CA ASN A 217 -5.80 -3.37 0.22
C ASN A 217 -6.63 -4.58 0.60
N VAL A 218 -7.77 -4.33 1.24
CA VAL A 218 -8.79 -5.32 1.58
C VAL A 218 -9.78 -5.42 0.44
N ASP A 219 -10.22 -6.63 0.09
CA ASP A 219 -11.37 -6.82 -0.79
C ASP A 219 -12.63 -6.23 -0.14
N ALA A 220 -13.19 -5.20 -0.77
CA ALA A 220 -14.38 -4.52 -0.25
C ALA A 220 -15.57 -5.48 -0.12
N ASN A 221 -15.67 -6.48 -0.99
CA ASN A 221 -16.74 -7.48 -0.97
C ASN A 221 -16.64 -8.44 0.21
N ALA A 222 -15.49 -8.51 0.88
CA ALA A 222 -15.29 -9.36 2.06
C ALA A 222 -15.47 -8.62 3.38
N LEU A 223 -15.70 -7.30 3.37
CA LEU A 223 -15.78 -6.49 4.60
C LEU A 223 -16.87 -6.94 5.56
N PHE A 224 -17.96 -7.53 5.05
CA PHE A 224 -19.05 -8.08 5.88
C PHE A 224 -18.58 -9.16 6.88
N ARG A 225 -17.48 -9.86 6.59
CA ARG A 225 -16.86 -10.86 7.46
C ARG A 225 -15.53 -10.42 8.06
N GLN A 226 -15.07 -9.21 7.74
CA GLN A 226 -13.81 -8.62 8.21
C GLN A 226 -14.08 -7.37 9.06
N GLY A 227 -14.92 -7.51 10.09
CA GLY A 227 -15.39 -6.39 10.93
C GLY A 227 -14.27 -5.54 11.54
N ASP A 228 -13.21 -6.19 12.02
CA ASP A 228 -12.03 -5.50 12.57
C ASP A 228 -11.33 -4.60 11.54
N LEU A 229 -11.31 -5.01 10.26
CA LEU A 229 -10.71 -4.21 9.19
C LEU A 229 -11.67 -3.10 8.75
N ALA A 230 -12.96 -3.40 8.65
CA ALA A 230 -13.97 -2.39 8.31
C ALA A 230 -13.93 -1.19 9.28
N ALA A 231 -13.66 -1.45 10.57
CA ALA A 231 -13.49 -0.41 11.59
C ALA A 231 -12.26 0.49 11.39
N LEU A 232 -11.29 0.09 10.55
CA LEU A 232 -10.08 0.87 10.24
C LEU A 232 -10.25 1.84 9.07
N ARG A 233 -11.41 1.83 8.39
CA ARG A 233 -11.71 2.69 7.24
C ARG A 233 -11.50 4.16 7.60
N ASP A 234 -10.85 4.89 6.71
CA ASP A 234 -10.67 6.34 6.80
C ASP A 234 -11.38 7.04 5.63
N PRO A 235 -12.62 7.52 5.83
CA PRO A 235 -13.38 8.22 4.80
C PRO A 235 -12.74 9.52 4.30
N SER A 236 -11.78 10.10 5.04
CA SER A 236 -11.10 11.34 4.61
C SER A 236 -10.17 11.12 3.43
N GLN A 237 -9.83 9.86 3.15
CA GLN A 237 -8.94 9.45 2.07
C GLN A 237 -9.69 9.02 0.81
N GLU A 238 -11.01 9.18 0.78
CA GLU A 238 -11.90 8.74 -0.29
C GLU A 238 -12.50 9.97 -1.00
N ASP A 239 -12.80 9.84 -2.28
CA ASP A 239 -13.57 10.87 -3.00
C ASP A 239 -14.97 11.02 -2.35
N PRO A 240 -15.40 12.24 -1.98
CA PRO A 240 -16.68 12.44 -1.31
C PRO A 240 -17.91 12.00 -2.12
N MET A 241 -17.85 12.09 -3.45
CA MET A 241 -18.92 11.66 -4.34
C MET A 241 -18.94 10.13 -4.47
N GLU A 242 -17.78 9.49 -4.64
CA GLU A 242 -17.68 8.02 -4.66
C GLU A 242 -18.16 7.40 -3.34
N ARG A 243 -17.77 8.00 -2.20
CA ARG A 243 -18.24 7.57 -0.89
C ARG A 243 -19.77 7.68 -0.77
N ARG A 244 -20.34 8.83 -1.14
CA ARG A 244 -21.79 9.07 -1.08
C ARG A 244 -22.55 8.10 -2.00
N ALA A 245 -22.00 7.80 -3.17
CA ALA A 245 -22.57 6.82 -4.08
C ALA A 245 -22.56 5.42 -3.46
N SER A 246 -21.44 5.01 -2.86
CA SER A 246 -21.33 3.71 -2.18
C SER A 246 -22.31 3.56 -1.01
N GLU A 247 -22.63 4.64 -0.28
CA GLU A 247 -23.67 4.64 0.78
C GLU A 247 -25.09 4.41 0.25
N LEU A 248 -25.30 4.57 -1.05
CA LEU A 248 -26.56 4.38 -1.77
C LEU A 248 -26.53 3.13 -2.67
N ASP A 249 -25.54 2.24 -2.49
CA ASP A 249 -25.30 1.07 -3.34
C ASP A 249 -25.12 1.41 -4.84
N LEU A 250 -24.58 2.60 -5.13
CA LEU A 250 -24.24 3.07 -6.47
C LEU A 250 -22.74 2.94 -6.72
N ASN A 251 -22.36 2.55 -7.94
CA ASN A 251 -20.96 2.56 -8.36
C ASN A 251 -20.68 3.85 -9.14
N TYR A 252 -19.94 4.78 -8.53
CA TYR A 252 -19.60 6.07 -9.11
C TYR A 252 -18.07 6.23 -9.18
N VAL A 253 -17.57 6.85 -10.25
CA VAL A 253 -16.17 7.28 -10.36
C VAL A 253 -16.12 8.66 -11.01
N SER A 254 -15.39 9.60 -10.39
CA SER A 254 -15.20 10.96 -10.90
C SER A 254 -14.24 10.97 -12.11
N LEU A 255 -14.53 11.79 -13.14
CA LEU A 255 -13.67 12.00 -14.31
C LEU A 255 -13.52 13.50 -14.63
N ASP A 256 -12.47 13.87 -15.37
CA ASP A 256 -12.22 15.25 -15.80
C ASP A 256 -12.97 15.60 -17.11
N GLY A 257 -14.29 15.70 -17.01
CA GLY A 257 -15.18 16.04 -18.13
C GLY A 257 -16.35 16.93 -17.74
N ASP A 258 -17.22 17.21 -18.72
CA ASP A 258 -18.34 18.13 -18.62
C ASP A 258 -19.71 17.49 -18.96
N ILE A 259 -19.72 16.22 -19.38
CA ILE A 259 -20.95 15.47 -19.70
C ILE A 259 -21.16 14.35 -18.67
N ALA A 260 -22.14 14.51 -17.79
CA ALA A 260 -22.48 13.51 -16.80
C ALA A 260 -23.29 12.34 -17.41
N CYS A 261 -23.04 11.12 -16.92
CA CYS A 261 -23.72 9.90 -17.36
C CYS A 261 -24.40 9.20 -16.17
N MET A 262 -25.55 8.58 -16.42
CA MET A 262 -26.23 7.69 -15.48
C MET A 262 -26.81 6.52 -16.28
N VAL A 263 -26.38 5.32 -15.95
CA VAL A 263 -26.66 4.12 -16.76
C VAL A 263 -26.90 2.93 -15.84
N ASN A 264 -27.75 1.99 -16.26
CA ASN A 264 -27.97 0.73 -15.57
C ASN A 264 -27.05 -0.38 -16.15
N GLY A 265 -26.15 -0.90 -15.31
CA GLY A 265 -25.17 -1.92 -15.66
C GLY A 265 -23.80 -1.36 -16.07
N ALA A 266 -22.75 -1.80 -15.36
CA ALA A 266 -21.37 -1.34 -15.55
C ALA A 266 -20.87 -1.42 -17.00
N GLY A 267 -21.22 -2.48 -17.74
CA GLY A 267 -20.84 -2.64 -19.14
C GLY A 267 -21.41 -1.56 -20.06
N LEU A 268 -22.69 -1.20 -19.86
CA LEU A 268 -23.35 -0.16 -20.63
C LEU A 268 -22.88 1.23 -20.21
N ALA A 269 -22.60 1.43 -18.92
CA ALA A 269 -22.02 2.66 -18.39
C ALA A 269 -20.66 2.95 -19.05
N MET A 270 -19.78 1.95 -19.14
CA MET A 270 -18.50 2.07 -19.88
C MET A 270 -18.72 2.39 -21.36
N ALA A 271 -19.57 1.63 -22.05
CA ALA A 271 -19.84 1.85 -23.47
C ALA A 271 -20.42 3.24 -23.77
N THR A 272 -21.21 3.79 -22.85
CA THR A 272 -21.78 5.15 -22.99
C THR A 272 -20.71 6.22 -22.87
N MET A 273 -19.79 6.10 -21.90
CA MET A 273 -18.63 7.01 -21.80
C MET A 273 -17.74 6.94 -23.04
N ASP A 274 -17.48 5.74 -23.55
CA ASP A 274 -16.68 5.52 -24.76
C ASP A 274 -17.36 6.17 -25.98
N LEU A 275 -18.68 6.03 -26.11
CA LEU A 275 -19.45 6.65 -27.19
C LEU A 275 -19.39 8.19 -27.13
N ILE A 276 -19.52 8.77 -25.93
CA ILE A 276 -19.36 10.22 -25.72
C ILE A 276 -17.96 10.65 -26.18
N LYS A 277 -16.92 9.92 -25.78
CA LYS A 277 -15.54 10.22 -26.16
C LYS A 277 -15.30 10.06 -27.66
N LEU A 278 -15.87 9.04 -28.29
CA LEU A 278 -15.83 8.80 -29.73
C LEU A 278 -16.39 10.01 -30.50
N HIS A 279 -17.48 10.59 -29.99
CA HIS A 279 -18.11 11.81 -30.50
C HIS A 279 -17.51 13.11 -29.93
N LYS A 280 -16.27 13.06 -29.42
CA LYS A 280 -15.46 14.20 -28.95
C LYS A 280 -15.99 14.92 -27.70
N GLY A 281 -16.99 14.37 -27.02
CA GLY A 281 -17.40 14.82 -25.70
C GLY A 281 -16.41 14.39 -24.60
N ARG A 282 -16.57 14.95 -23.40
CA ARG A 282 -15.74 14.61 -22.24
C ARG A 282 -16.66 14.07 -21.13
N PRO A 283 -16.71 12.74 -20.90
CA PRO A 283 -17.51 12.19 -19.80
C PRO A 283 -16.98 12.71 -18.46
N ALA A 284 -17.88 13.21 -17.62
CA ALA A 284 -17.58 13.78 -16.30
C ALA A 284 -17.60 12.73 -15.18
N ASN A 285 -18.23 11.58 -15.41
CA ASN A 285 -18.30 10.51 -14.43
C ASN A 285 -18.63 9.16 -15.08
N PHE A 286 -18.29 8.09 -14.37
CA PHE A 286 -18.94 6.79 -14.47
C PHE A 286 -20.02 6.70 -13.39
N LEU A 287 -21.22 6.23 -13.72
CA LEU A 287 -22.26 5.91 -12.73
C LEU A 287 -23.10 4.72 -13.22
N ASP A 288 -22.99 3.63 -12.48
CA ASP A 288 -23.84 2.45 -12.61
C ASP A 288 -24.87 2.41 -11.47
N VAL A 289 -26.15 2.46 -11.84
CA VAL A 289 -27.30 2.42 -10.90
C VAL A 289 -27.81 1.00 -10.60
N GLY A 290 -27.08 -0.02 -11.05
CA GLY A 290 -27.49 -1.42 -10.95
C GLY A 290 -28.28 -1.91 -12.16
N GLY A 291 -28.68 -3.18 -12.13
CA GLY A 291 -29.50 -3.83 -13.17
C GLY A 291 -30.98 -3.85 -12.84
#